data_AF-A0A3D8GUH5-F1
#
_entry.id   AF-A0A3D8GUH5-F1
#
_cell.length_a   1.000
_cell.length_b   1.000
_cell.length_c   1.000
_cell.angle_alpha   90.00
_cell.angle_beta   90.00
_cell.angle_gamma   90.00
#
_symmetry.space_group_name_H-M   'P 1'
#
loop_
_entity.id
_entity.type
_entity.pdbx_description
1 polymer ?
#
loop_
_entity_poly.entity_id
_entity_poly.type
_entity_poly.pdbx_seq_one_letter_code
_entity_poly.pdbx_strand_id
1 'polypeptide(L)'
;MEDKKRELKENVLYGLTPEDRFKELHGITIEEWAAKRVEKIKGKTGINPEEWYIKRVTYTIPIDFLKEIHGVVTKEDLKLIKELQALGLNDDVINVLLHYVDIFSNIGMVHSLVREIGAYWVSEKILTIEKAVSYVREQQKKMRNGYTSKKQYCFRQLWLLH
;
A
#
# COMPACT_ATOMS: atom_id res chain seq x y z
N MET A 1 -32.48 -20.61 36.50
CA MET A 1 -31.09 -20.67 35.99
C MET A 1 -31.19 -20.47 34.49
N GLU A 2 -31.46 -19.23 34.08
CA GLU A 2 -31.57 -18.80 32.70
C GLU A 2 -30.21 -18.89 31.99
N ASP A 3 -30.07 -19.88 31.10
CA ASP A 3 -29.05 -19.87 30.07
C ASP A 3 -29.37 -18.79 29.03
N LYS A 4 -28.80 -17.60 29.23
CA LYS A 4 -28.74 -16.53 28.23
C LYS A 4 -27.87 -16.96 27.05
N LYS A 5 -28.45 -17.75 26.15
CA LYS A 5 -27.95 -17.94 24.78
C LYS A 5 -27.93 -16.56 24.11
N ARG A 6 -26.73 -15.99 23.95
CA ARG A 6 -26.54 -14.70 23.27
C ARG A 6 -27.08 -14.83 21.84
N GLU A 7 -28.21 -14.20 21.58
CA GLU A 7 -28.77 -14.06 20.24
C GLU A 7 -27.73 -13.35 19.36
N LEU A 8 -27.15 -14.12 18.44
CA LEU A 8 -26.41 -13.60 17.30
C LEU A 8 -27.44 -12.84 16.47
N LYS A 9 -27.43 -11.50 16.54
CA LYS A 9 -28.25 -10.64 15.69
C LYS A 9 -28.05 -11.07 14.23
N GLU A 10 -29.12 -11.61 13.65
CA GLU A 10 -29.29 -11.83 12.22
C GLU A 10 -28.94 -10.54 11.47
N ASN A 11 -27.83 -10.56 10.74
CA ASN A 11 -27.55 -9.72 9.55
C ASN A 11 -26.21 -10.15 8.93
N VAL A 12 -25.97 -11.46 8.86
CA VAL A 12 -24.87 -12.00 8.04
C VAL A 12 -25.47 -12.34 6.69
N LEU A 13 -25.54 -11.34 5.81
CA LEU A 13 -25.98 -11.51 4.43
C LEU A 13 -24.88 -12.26 3.66
N TYR A 14 -24.98 -13.59 3.66
CA TYR A 14 -24.16 -14.45 2.80
C TYR A 14 -24.56 -14.18 1.33
N GLY A 15 -23.66 -13.56 0.55
CA GLY A 15 -23.81 -13.48 -0.91
C GLY A 15 -23.52 -12.14 -1.58
N LEU A 16 -23.40 -11.03 -0.84
CA LEU A 16 -23.01 -9.75 -1.44
C LEU A 16 -21.49 -9.63 -1.59
N THR A 17 -21.05 -9.18 -2.76
CA THR A 17 -19.65 -8.84 -2.98
C THR A 17 -19.24 -7.68 -2.05
N PRO A 18 -17.95 -7.54 -1.70
CA PRO A 18 -17.46 -6.36 -0.96
C PRO A 18 -17.89 -5.03 -1.59
N GLU A 19 -17.99 -4.99 -2.92
CA GLU A 19 -18.45 -3.85 -3.72
C GLU A 19 -19.92 -3.52 -3.45
N ASP A 20 -20.79 -4.54 -3.44
CA ASP A 20 -22.22 -4.37 -3.17
C ASP A 20 -22.45 -3.87 -1.74
N ARG A 21 -21.71 -4.42 -0.77
CA ARG A 21 -21.75 -3.97 0.64
C ARG A 21 -21.31 -2.52 0.79
N PHE A 22 -20.26 -2.11 0.07
CA PHE A 22 -19.78 -0.73 0.10
C PHE A 22 -20.84 0.23 -0.48
N LYS A 23 -21.47 -0.16 -1.59
CA LYS A 23 -22.52 0.63 -2.24
C LYS A 23 -23.75 0.77 -1.35
N GLU A 24 -24.15 -0.28 -0.65
CA GLU A 24 -25.27 -0.25 0.30
C GLU A 24 -24.98 0.67 1.50
N LEU A 25 -23.75 0.60 2.06
CA LEU A 25 -23.36 1.41 3.21
C LEU A 25 -23.16 2.90 2.88
N HIS A 26 -22.63 3.21 1.70
CA HIS A 26 -22.21 4.57 1.33
C HIS A 26 -23.09 5.22 0.27
N GLY A 27 -24.04 4.49 -0.31
CA GLY A 27 -24.92 4.95 -1.39
C GLY A 27 -24.22 5.24 -2.72
N ILE A 28 -22.93 4.97 -2.84
CA ILE A 28 -22.09 5.24 -4.03
C ILE A 28 -21.09 4.12 -4.26
N THR A 29 -20.58 3.99 -5.48
CA THR A 29 -19.59 2.95 -5.80
C THR A 29 -18.22 3.25 -5.21
N ILE A 30 -17.38 2.22 -5.17
CA ILE A 30 -15.98 2.32 -4.74
C ILE A 30 -15.18 3.27 -5.62
N GLU A 31 -15.45 3.24 -6.93
CA GLU A 31 -14.86 4.10 -7.95
C GLU A 31 -15.29 5.56 -7.78
N GLU A 32 -16.59 5.80 -7.61
CA GLU A 32 -17.14 7.14 -7.37
C GLU A 32 -16.63 7.76 -6.08
N TRP A 33 -16.54 6.96 -5.01
CA TRP A 33 -15.97 7.39 -3.74
C TRP A 33 -14.47 7.71 -3.85
N ALA A 34 -13.72 6.91 -4.61
CA ALA A 34 -12.30 7.17 -4.89
C ALA A 34 -12.12 8.47 -5.69
N ALA A 35 -12.93 8.69 -6.72
CA ALA A 35 -12.92 9.91 -7.53
C ALA A 35 -13.23 11.16 -6.68
N LYS A 36 -14.25 11.11 -5.81
CA LYS A 36 -14.58 12.21 -4.89
C LYS A 36 -13.45 12.53 -3.92
N ARG A 37 -12.69 11.52 -3.46
CA ARG A 37 -11.49 11.76 -2.63
C ARG A 37 -10.35 12.40 -3.42
N VAL A 38 -10.10 11.95 -4.65
CA VAL A 38 -9.09 12.55 -5.53
C VAL A 38 -9.40 14.03 -5.75
N GLU A 39 -10.65 14.36 -6.07
CA GLU A 39 -11.10 15.75 -6.22
C GLU A 39 -10.97 16.56 -4.93
N LYS A 40 -11.30 15.96 -3.77
CA LYS A 40 -11.13 16.61 -2.46
C LYS A 40 -9.67 16.88 -2.12
N ILE A 41 -8.76 15.97 -2.46
CA ILE A 41 -7.32 16.16 -2.25
C ILE A 41 -6.80 17.22 -3.22
N LYS A 42 -7.14 17.11 -4.51
CA LYS A 42 -6.80 18.10 -5.54
C LYS A 42 -7.27 19.50 -5.17
N GLY A 43 -8.48 19.65 -4.63
CA GLY A 43 -9.00 20.94 -4.15
C GLY A 43 -8.27 21.49 -2.92
N LYS A 44 -7.60 20.65 -2.12
CA LYS A 44 -6.84 21.06 -0.93
C LYS A 44 -5.35 21.30 -1.21
N THR A 45 -4.74 20.45 -2.02
CA THR A 45 -3.29 20.44 -2.28
C THR A 45 -2.92 21.01 -3.63
N GLY A 46 -3.89 21.18 -4.54
CA GLY A 46 -3.67 21.58 -5.93
C GLY A 46 -3.08 20.48 -6.83
N ILE A 47 -2.85 19.27 -6.30
CA ILE A 47 -2.08 18.20 -6.95
C ILE A 47 -2.83 16.86 -6.83
N ASN A 48 -2.76 16.00 -7.84
CA ASN A 48 -3.33 14.65 -7.83
C ASN A 48 -2.63 13.77 -6.75
N PRO A 49 -3.33 12.91 -5.98
CA PRO A 49 -2.71 12.01 -5.00
C PRO A 49 -1.52 11.19 -5.50
N GLU A 50 -1.55 10.73 -6.75
CA GLU A 50 -0.41 10.02 -7.35
C GLU A 50 0.79 10.93 -7.57
N GLU A 51 0.57 12.11 -8.13
CA GLU A 51 1.62 13.12 -8.33
C GLU A 51 2.19 13.57 -6.99
N TRP A 52 1.35 13.73 -5.97
CA TRP A 52 1.78 14.00 -4.61
C TRP A 52 2.67 12.88 -4.06
N TYR A 53 2.31 11.62 -4.29
CA TYR A 53 3.11 10.49 -3.85
C TYR A 53 4.44 10.40 -4.60
N ILE A 54 4.43 10.49 -5.92
CA ILE A 54 5.64 10.48 -6.76
C ILE A 54 6.56 11.60 -6.28
N LYS A 55 6.02 12.79 -6.07
CA LYS A 55 6.74 13.91 -5.47
C LYS A 55 7.36 13.49 -4.14
N ARG A 56 6.56 12.98 -3.19
CA ARG A 56 7.07 12.55 -1.88
C ARG A 56 8.25 11.58 -2.02
N VAL A 57 8.11 10.49 -2.77
CA VAL A 57 9.18 9.48 -2.88
C VAL A 57 10.41 9.95 -3.65
N THR A 58 10.30 10.96 -4.51
CA THR A 58 11.44 11.59 -5.20
C THR A 58 12.17 12.61 -4.32
N TYR A 59 11.48 13.27 -3.38
CA TYR A 59 12.09 14.25 -2.48
C TYR A 59 12.59 13.64 -1.16
N THR A 60 12.27 12.37 -0.87
CA THR A 60 12.72 11.67 0.34
C THR A 60 13.90 10.76 0.01
N ILE A 61 14.95 10.77 0.82
CA ILE A 61 16.04 9.79 0.69
C ILE A 61 15.69 8.48 1.41
N PRO A 62 16.17 7.30 0.96
CA PRO A 62 15.75 6.01 1.53
C PRO A 62 15.99 5.84 3.03
N ILE A 63 17.05 6.48 3.55
CA ILE A 63 17.36 6.46 4.98
C ILE A 63 16.29 7.22 5.77
N ASP A 64 15.89 8.41 5.29
CA ASP A 64 14.84 9.21 5.94
C ASP A 64 13.49 8.50 5.82
N PHE A 65 13.23 7.83 4.70
CA PHE A 65 12.04 7.02 4.52
C PHE A 65 11.95 5.88 5.55
N LEU A 66 13.04 5.14 5.77
CA LEU A 66 13.10 4.10 6.82
C LEU A 66 12.92 4.68 8.22
N LYS A 67 13.49 5.86 8.47
CA LYS A 67 13.33 6.57 9.74
C LYS A 67 11.89 7.00 9.97
N GLU A 68 11.16 7.40 8.94
CA GLU A 68 9.74 7.73 9.03
C GLU A 68 8.89 6.49 9.38
N ILE A 69 9.22 5.31 8.84
CA ILE A 69 8.48 4.07 9.11
C ILE A 69 8.80 3.51 10.51
N HIS A 70 10.08 3.42 10.87
CA HIS A 70 10.54 2.67 12.04
C HIS A 70 11.06 3.55 13.19
N GLY A 71 11.19 4.86 12.99
CA GLY A 71 11.73 5.83 13.96
C GLY A 71 13.26 5.78 14.12
N VAL A 72 13.85 4.58 14.08
CA VAL A 72 15.29 4.35 14.23
C VAL A 72 15.81 3.58 13.02
N VAL A 73 16.99 3.99 12.52
CA VAL A 73 17.70 3.32 11.42
C VAL A 73 18.90 2.56 11.98
N THR A 74 18.99 1.27 11.67
CA THR A 74 20.06 0.37 12.08
C THR A 74 21.20 0.33 11.05
N LYS A 75 22.33 -0.29 11.40
CA LYS A 75 23.44 -0.47 10.44
C LYS A 75 23.04 -1.44 9.32
N GLU A 76 22.19 -2.39 9.65
CA GLU A 76 21.64 -3.40 8.74
C GLU A 76 20.73 -2.73 7.70
N ASP A 77 19.94 -1.72 8.08
CA ASP A 77 19.12 -0.91 7.16
C ASP A 77 20.00 -0.16 6.16
N LEU A 78 21.08 0.46 6.64
CA LEU A 78 22.05 1.14 5.76
C LEU A 78 22.73 0.16 4.80
N LYS A 79 23.02 -1.05 5.27
CA LYS A 79 23.59 -2.12 4.43
C LYS A 79 22.58 -2.55 3.37
N LEU A 80 21.31 -2.73 3.73
CA LEU A 80 20.23 -3.09 2.82
C LEU A 80 20.10 -2.05 1.69
N ILE A 81 20.03 -0.76 2.02
CA ILE A 81 19.93 0.31 1.01
C ILE A 81 21.11 0.26 0.04
N LYS A 82 22.34 0.15 0.55
CA LYS A 82 23.54 0.08 -0.29
C LYS A 82 23.55 -1.13 -1.21
N GLU A 83 23.09 -2.28 -0.73
CA GLU A 83 22.97 -3.48 -1.56
C GLU A 83 21.94 -3.29 -2.68
N LEU A 84 20.77 -2.68 -2.39
CA LEU A 84 19.76 -2.40 -3.41
C LEU A 84 20.27 -1.40 -4.46
N GLN A 85 20.99 -0.36 -4.03
CA GLN A 85 21.66 0.58 -4.93
C GLN A 85 22.70 -0.13 -5.80
N ALA A 86 23.50 -1.04 -5.23
CA ALA A 86 24.49 -1.83 -5.97
C ALA A 86 23.86 -2.79 -6.99
N LEU A 87 22.61 -3.21 -6.77
CA LEU A 87 21.82 -3.97 -7.76
C LEU A 87 21.29 -3.10 -8.91
N GLY A 88 21.43 -1.78 -8.84
CA GLY A 88 21.01 -0.83 -9.88
C GLY A 88 19.63 -0.21 -9.64
N LEU A 89 19.06 -0.34 -8.45
CA LEU A 89 17.85 0.39 -8.08
C LEU A 89 18.20 1.82 -7.67
N ASN A 90 17.50 2.79 -8.23
CA ASN A 90 17.61 4.19 -7.83
C ASN A 90 16.84 4.44 -6.53
N ASP A 91 17.22 5.48 -5.78
CA ASP A 91 16.64 5.83 -4.49
C ASP A 91 15.11 5.96 -4.52
N ASP A 92 14.57 6.65 -5.54
CA ASP A 92 13.14 6.76 -5.78
C ASP A 92 12.43 5.40 -5.85
N VAL A 93 13.04 4.43 -6.55
CA VAL A 93 12.51 3.08 -6.72
C VAL A 93 12.63 2.29 -5.43
N ILE A 94 13.74 2.45 -4.71
CA ILE A 94 13.94 1.86 -3.38
C ILE A 94 12.87 2.36 -2.42
N ASN A 95 12.52 3.65 -2.43
CA ASN A 95 11.44 4.20 -1.60
C ASN A 95 10.09 3.54 -1.91
N VAL A 96 9.76 3.38 -3.19
CA VAL A 96 8.52 2.69 -3.59
C VAL A 96 8.53 1.23 -3.15
N LEU A 97 9.68 0.54 -3.27
CA LEU A 97 9.85 -0.84 -2.81
C LEU A 97 9.67 -0.97 -1.30
N LEU A 98 10.34 -0.12 -0.51
CA LEU A 98 10.24 -0.12 0.95
C LEU A 98 8.80 0.12 1.39
N HIS A 99 8.12 1.09 0.79
CA HIS A 99 6.72 1.36 1.07
C HIS A 99 5.82 0.18 0.69
N TYR A 100 6.07 -0.44 -0.47
CA TYR A 100 5.33 -1.61 -0.92
C TYR A 100 5.46 -2.76 0.07
N VAL A 101 6.67 -3.09 0.52
CA VAL A 101 6.90 -4.18 1.47
C VAL A 101 6.30 -3.88 2.83
N ASP A 102 6.41 -2.64 3.32
CA ASP A 102 5.81 -2.22 4.59
C ASP A 102 4.29 -2.39 4.59
N ILE A 103 3.62 -1.93 3.52
CA ILE A 103 2.16 -2.12 3.38
C ILE A 103 1.81 -3.61 3.18
N PHE A 104 2.62 -4.34 2.41
CA PHE A 104 2.30 -5.73 2.04
C PHE A 104 2.52 -6.72 3.19
N SER A 105 3.50 -6.47 4.05
CA SER A 105 3.92 -7.38 5.11
C SER A 105 3.09 -7.20 6.37
N ASN A 106 2.38 -8.25 6.79
CA ASN A 106 1.66 -8.26 8.08
C ASN A 106 2.61 -8.24 9.30
N ILE A 107 3.90 -8.47 9.10
CA ILE A 107 4.93 -8.56 10.15
C ILE A 107 5.92 -7.38 10.10
N GLY A 108 5.65 -6.37 9.25
CA GLY A 108 6.52 -5.23 9.01
C GLY A 108 7.63 -5.51 7.99
N MET A 109 8.50 -4.54 7.79
CA MET A 109 9.59 -4.59 6.82
C MET A 109 10.65 -5.62 7.24
N VAL A 110 10.73 -6.73 6.49
CA VAL A 110 11.74 -7.78 6.69
C VAL A 110 12.81 -7.66 5.61
N HIS A 111 14.07 -7.50 6.00
CA HIS A 111 15.19 -7.25 5.07
C HIS A 111 15.34 -8.31 3.99
N SER A 112 15.15 -9.60 4.33
CA SER A 112 15.24 -10.69 3.35
C SER A 112 14.17 -10.57 2.26
N LEU A 113 12.94 -10.20 2.64
CA LEU A 113 11.84 -9.98 1.70
C LEU A 113 12.10 -8.77 0.80
N VAL A 114 12.62 -7.67 1.37
CA VAL A 114 13.00 -6.50 0.56
C VAL A 114 14.08 -6.86 -0.46
N ARG A 115 15.09 -7.64 -0.07
CA ARG A 115 16.14 -8.12 -0.98
C ARG A 115 15.58 -8.98 -2.10
N GLU A 116 14.71 -9.92 -1.76
CA GLU A 116 14.09 -10.83 -2.74
C GLU A 116 13.26 -10.07 -3.78
N ILE A 117 12.38 -9.18 -3.31
CA ILE A 117 11.55 -8.37 -4.21
C ILE A 117 12.41 -7.37 -5.00
N GLY A 118 13.43 -6.79 -4.37
CA GLY A 118 14.38 -5.89 -5.04
C GLY A 118 15.13 -6.57 -6.18
N ALA A 119 15.66 -7.78 -5.96
CA ALA A 119 16.29 -8.57 -7.00
C ALA A 119 15.32 -8.91 -8.15
N TYR A 120 14.08 -9.25 -7.81
CA TYR A 120 13.01 -9.48 -8.78
C TYR A 120 12.68 -8.21 -9.61
N TRP A 121 12.64 -7.03 -8.98
CA TRP A 121 12.42 -5.78 -9.70
C TRP A 121 13.53 -5.49 -10.70
N VAL A 122 14.78 -5.81 -10.35
CA VAL A 122 15.91 -5.68 -11.28
C VAL A 122 15.77 -6.65 -12.45
N SER A 123 15.41 -7.93 -12.21
CA SER A 123 15.23 -8.90 -13.30
C SER A 123 14.09 -8.53 -14.25
N GLU A 124 13.02 -7.94 -13.72
CA GLU A 124 11.86 -7.46 -14.49
C GLU A 124 12.04 -6.06 -15.07
N LYS A 125 13.22 -5.44 -14.92
CA LYS A 125 13.55 -4.09 -15.41
C LYS A 125 12.60 -3.00 -14.87
N ILE A 126 12.16 -3.15 -13.63
CA ILE A 126 11.39 -2.18 -12.85
C ILE A 126 12.37 -1.22 -12.16
N LEU A 127 13.07 -0.43 -12.97
CA LEU A 127 14.16 0.46 -12.53
C LEU A 127 13.77 1.95 -12.52
N THR A 128 12.52 2.27 -12.86
CA THR A 128 11.99 3.64 -12.87
C THR A 128 10.79 3.75 -11.94
N ILE A 129 10.56 4.95 -11.43
CA ILE A 129 9.47 5.24 -10.50
C ILE A 129 8.10 4.92 -11.12
N GLU A 130 7.91 5.23 -12.40
CA GLU A 130 6.65 5.00 -13.12
C GLU A 130 6.35 3.50 -13.23
N LYS A 131 7.38 2.70 -13.52
CA LYS A 131 7.25 1.24 -13.58
C LYS A 131 6.98 0.65 -12.20
N ALA A 132 7.67 1.12 -11.17
CA ALA A 132 7.47 0.68 -9.80
C ALA A 132 6.05 0.97 -9.30
N VAL A 133 5.58 2.21 -9.50
CA VAL A 133 4.21 2.61 -9.14
C VAL A 133 3.18 1.81 -9.94
N SER A 134 3.40 1.61 -11.23
CA SER A 134 2.52 0.80 -12.09
C SER A 134 2.46 -0.65 -11.62
N TYR A 135 3.61 -1.26 -11.30
CA TYR A 135 3.69 -2.62 -10.78
C TYR A 135 2.90 -2.74 -9.46
N VAL A 136 3.14 -1.85 -8.50
CA VAL A 136 2.42 -1.86 -7.22
C VAL A 136 0.90 -1.75 -7.43
N ARG A 137 0.45 -0.89 -8.35
CA ARG A 137 -0.98 -0.76 -8.69
C ARG A 137 -1.57 -2.03 -9.26
N GLU A 138 -0.85 -2.71 -10.13
CA GLU A 138 -1.30 -3.99 -10.68
C GLU A 138 -1.40 -5.07 -9.60
N GLN A 139 -0.41 -5.15 -8.70
CA GLN A 139 -0.48 -6.08 -7.58
C GLN A 139 -1.67 -5.79 -6.65
N GLN A 140 -1.93 -4.51 -6.37
CA GLN A 140 -3.11 -4.10 -5.60
C GLN A 140 -4.43 -4.49 -6.29
N LYS A 141 -4.54 -4.31 -7.61
CA LYS A 141 -5.72 -4.73 -8.39
C LYS A 141 -5.89 -6.24 -8.37
N LYS A 142 -4.81 -7.02 -8.50
CA LYS A 142 -4.84 -8.48 -8.43
C LYS A 142 -5.30 -8.96 -7.05
N MET A 143 -4.80 -8.35 -5.99
CA MET A 143 -5.26 -8.66 -4.62
C MET A 143 -6.74 -8.33 -4.42
N ARG A 144 -7.24 -7.22 -4.98
CA ARG A 144 -8.65 -6.84 -4.91
C ARG A 144 -9.57 -7.89 -5.51
N ASN A 145 -9.18 -8.48 -6.65
CA ASN A 145 -10.04 -9.37 -7.43
C ASN A 145 -9.92 -10.85 -7.01
N GLY A 146 -9.01 -11.22 -6.09
CA GLY A 146 -8.63 -12.61 -5.84
C GLY A 146 -8.86 -13.19 -4.43
N TYR A 147 -9.13 -12.37 -3.39
CA TYR A 147 -9.24 -12.89 -2.00
C TYR A 147 -10.31 -12.20 -1.15
N THR A 148 -11.30 -12.96 -0.69
CA THR A 148 -12.43 -12.55 0.20
C THR A 148 -12.12 -12.66 1.71
N SER A 149 -10.91 -12.32 2.16
CA SER A 149 -10.59 -12.32 3.60
C SER A 149 -10.40 -10.89 4.15
N LYS A 150 -10.78 -10.71 5.43
CA LYS A 150 -10.96 -9.46 6.22
C LYS A 150 -9.86 -8.36 6.14
N LYS A 151 -8.79 -8.55 5.37
CA LYS A 151 -7.65 -7.62 5.24
C LYS A 151 -7.74 -6.66 4.03
N GLN A 152 -8.85 -6.67 3.29
CA GLN A 152 -9.12 -5.80 2.13
C GLN A 152 -9.00 -4.29 2.43
N TYR A 153 -9.16 -3.87 3.70
CA TYR A 153 -9.35 -2.46 4.05
C TYR A 153 -8.06 -1.66 4.32
N CYS A 154 -6.92 -2.31 4.60
CA CYS A 154 -5.70 -1.58 4.99
C CYS A 154 -4.98 -0.92 3.80
N PHE A 155 -5.00 -1.55 2.62
CA PHE A 155 -4.21 -1.11 1.46
C PHE A 155 -4.73 0.17 0.78
N ARG A 156 -6.04 0.43 0.84
CA ARG A 156 -6.70 1.58 0.19
C ARG A 156 -6.61 2.88 1.02
N GLN A 157 -6.08 2.75 2.24
CA GLN A 157 -5.99 3.80 3.23
C GLN A 157 -4.58 4.40 3.34
N LEU A 158 -3.51 3.62 3.18
CA LEU A 158 -2.14 4.10 3.38
C LEU A 158 -1.62 5.12 2.35
N TRP A 159 -2.13 5.14 1.12
CA TRP A 159 -1.78 6.19 0.14
C TRP A 159 -2.61 7.47 0.28
N LEU A 160 -3.58 7.50 1.19
CA LEU A 160 -4.57 8.58 1.32
C LEU A 160 -4.86 8.98 2.79
N LEU A 161 -4.05 8.53 3.75
CA LEU A 161 -4.21 8.78 5.20
C LEU A 161 -2.95 9.29 5.93
N HIS A 162 -1.92 9.74 5.21
CA HIS A 162 -0.91 10.66 5.77
C HIS A 162 -0.83 11.88 4.86
#